data_AF-A0A1I5W5Y1-F1
#
_entry.id   AF-A0A1I5W5Y1-F1
#
_cell.length_a   1.000
_cell.length_b   1.000
_cell.length_c   1.000
_cell.angle_alpha   90.00
_cell.angle_beta   90.00
_cell.angle_gamma   90.00
#
_symmetry.space_group_name_H-M   'P 1'
#
loop_
_entity.id
_entity.type
_entity.pdbx_description
1 polymer ?
#
loop_
_entity_poly.entity_id
_entity_poly.type
_entity_poly.pdbx_seq_one_letter_code
_entity_poly.pdbx_strand_id
1 'polypeptide(L)'
;MSVVEVLGRDAGAEAYRVRAEGCVALVPEFLMESLRPGARPSHQDAYEWIAAHRRAIARAVAELSRGETPNAPFDVVTLTEGGS
;
A
#
# COMPACT_ATOMS: atom_id res chain seq x y z
N MET A 1 -8.43 1.93 -15.68
CA MET A 1 -8.73 2.21 -14.26
C MET A 1 -7.82 1.31 -13.45
N SER A 2 -6.86 1.85 -12.71
CA SER A 2 -6.03 1.01 -11.84
C SER A 2 -6.89 0.48 -10.70
N VAL A 3 -7.08 -0.83 -10.69
CA VAL A 3 -7.80 -1.55 -9.65
C VAL A 3 -6.77 -1.89 -8.57
N VAL A 4 -6.95 -1.33 -7.38
CA VAL A 4 -6.20 -1.73 -6.20
C VAL A 4 -7.14 -2.59 -5.36
N GLU A 5 -6.74 -3.84 -5.15
CA GLU A 5 -7.43 -4.81 -4.31
C GLU A 5 -6.68 -4.95 -2.99
N VAL A 6 -7.37 -4.91 -1.86
CA VAL A 6 -6.73 -5.13 -0.56
C VAL A 6 -6.86 -6.61 -0.20
N LEU A 7 -5.72 -7.30 -0.10
CA LEU A 7 -5.66 -8.73 0.22
C LEU A 7 -5.76 -9.00 1.73
N GLY A 8 -5.49 -7.97 2.55
CA GLY A 8 -5.61 -8.01 4.00
C GLY A 8 -4.40 -7.41 4.70
N ARG A 9 -4.49 -7.32 6.03
CA ARG A 9 -3.43 -6.81 6.88
C ARG A 9 -2.39 -7.90 7.18
N ASP A 10 -1.12 -7.54 7.11
CA ASP A 10 0.01 -8.32 7.60
C ASP A 10 0.49 -7.71 8.92
N ALA A 11 0.21 -8.40 10.02
CA ALA A 11 0.56 -7.92 11.35
C ALA A 11 2.05 -8.06 11.67
N GLY A 12 2.77 -8.97 10.97
CA GLY A 12 4.22 -9.15 11.17
C GLY A 12 5.03 -8.07 10.46
N ALA A 13 4.55 -7.60 9.31
CA ALA A 13 5.14 -6.50 8.56
C ALA A 13 4.57 -5.11 8.92
N GLU A 14 3.59 -5.06 9.84
CA GLU A 14 2.85 -3.83 10.19
C GLU A 14 2.38 -3.05 8.95
N ALA A 15 1.83 -3.78 7.98
CA ALA A 15 1.50 -3.29 6.65
C ALA A 15 0.25 -3.94 6.07
N TYR A 16 -0.37 -3.30 5.08
CA TYR A 16 -1.46 -3.85 4.30
C TYR A 16 -0.95 -4.43 2.98
N ARG A 17 -1.34 -5.67 2.70
CA ARG A 17 -1.11 -6.30 1.40
C ARG A 17 -2.14 -5.81 0.41
N VAL A 18 -1.68 -5.23 -0.68
CA VAL A 18 -2.51 -4.77 -1.79
C VAL A 18 -2.04 -5.40 -3.10
N ARG A 19 -2.98 -5.75 -3.97
CA ARG A 19 -2.70 -6.16 -5.33
C ARG A 19 -3.00 -5.00 -6.27
N ALA A 20 -2.01 -4.62 -7.07
CA ALA A 20 -2.13 -3.58 -8.09
C ALA A 20 -1.23 -3.93 -9.27
N GLU A 21 -1.69 -3.65 -10.49
CA GLU A 21 -0.90 -3.87 -11.72
C GLU A 21 -0.32 -5.30 -11.86
N GLY A 22 -1.04 -6.30 -11.32
CA GLY A 22 -0.62 -7.72 -11.32
C GLY A 22 0.42 -8.09 -10.25
N CYS A 23 0.95 -7.12 -9.51
CA CYS A 23 1.91 -7.34 -8.42
C CYS A 23 1.22 -7.23 -7.06
N VAL A 24 1.81 -7.85 -6.05
CA VAL A 24 1.44 -7.64 -4.65
C VAL A 24 2.45 -6.69 -4.02
N ALA A 25 1.96 -5.72 -3.26
CA ALA A 25 2.78 -4.77 -2.54
C ALA A 25 2.33 -4.64 -1.08
N LEU A 26 3.27 -4.26 -0.22
CA LEU A 26 3.06 -3.93 1.18
C LEU A 26 3.01 -2.42 1.34
N VAL A 27 1.89 -1.94 1.87
CA VAL A 27 1.65 -0.53 2.21
C VAL A 27 1.74 -0.39 3.73
N PRO A 28 2.81 0.20 4.29
CA PRO A 28 2.99 0.30 5.73
C PRO A 28 1.85 1.06 6.45
N GLU A 29 1.48 0.59 7.64
CA GLU A 29 0.42 1.22 8.46
C GLU A 29 0.77 2.66 8.86
N PHE A 30 2.06 3.00 9.04
CA PHE A 30 2.49 4.35 9.43
C PHE A 30 2.16 5.43 8.38
N LEU A 31 2.02 5.06 7.09
CA LEU A 31 1.54 5.96 6.04
C LEU A 31 0.10 6.42 6.32
N MET A 32 -0.66 5.58 7.00
CA MET A 32 -2.04 5.83 7.40
C MET A 32 -2.08 6.54 8.76
N GLU A 33 -1.16 6.23 9.68
CA GLU A 33 -1.03 6.95 10.96
C GLU A 33 -0.71 8.43 10.80
N SER A 34 -0.04 8.82 9.71
CA SER A 34 0.20 10.23 9.35
C SER A 34 -1.09 11.06 9.17
N LEU A 35 -2.27 10.42 9.10
CA LEU A 35 -3.58 11.09 9.04
C LEU A 35 -4.06 11.62 10.41
N ARG A 36 -3.62 10.98 11.52
CA ARG A 36 -4.07 11.28 12.89
C ARG A 36 -2.95 10.96 13.89
N PRO A 37 -2.12 11.95 14.29
CA PRO A 37 -1.09 11.72 15.30
C PRO A 37 -1.72 11.25 16.62
N GLY A 38 -1.30 10.09 17.10
CA GLY A 38 -1.72 9.52 18.40
C GLY A 38 -2.85 8.49 18.36
N ALA A 39 -3.40 8.15 17.18
CA ALA A 39 -4.40 7.10 17.04
C ALA A 39 -4.01 6.11 15.95
N ARG A 40 -3.95 4.82 16.31
CA ARG A 40 -3.82 3.73 15.34
C ARG A 40 -5.08 3.72 14.47
N PRO A 41 -4.97 3.79 13.12
CA PRO A 41 -6.14 3.75 12.25
C PRO A 41 -6.91 2.44 12.47
N SER A 42 -8.24 2.52 12.47
CA SER A 42 -9.07 1.33 12.44
C SER A 42 -8.90 0.61 11.10
N HIS A 43 -9.25 -0.68 11.04
CA HIS A 43 -9.27 -1.42 9.78
C HIS A 43 -10.14 -0.73 8.72
N GLN A 44 -11.23 -0.08 9.14
CA GLN A 44 -12.09 0.69 8.24
C GLN A 44 -11.38 1.92 7.67
N ASP A 45 -10.70 2.69 8.51
CA ASP A 45 -9.94 3.88 8.09
C ASP A 45 -8.84 3.49 7.10
N ALA A 46 -8.18 2.35 7.33
CA ALA A 46 -7.17 1.83 6.42
C ALA A 46 -7.75 1.50 5.03
N TYR A 47 -8.91 0.82 4.97
CA TYR A 47 -9.57 0.54 3.68
C TYR A 47 -10.00 1.83 2.98
N GLU A 48 -10.54 2.79 3.70
CA GLU A 48 -10.94 4.10 3.15
C GLU A 48 -9.72 4.86 2.62
N TRP A 49 -8.62 4.85 3.35
CA TRP A 49 -7.38 5.49 2.92
C TRP A 49 -6.80 4.84 1.67
N ILE A 50 -6.74 3.51 1.62
CA ILE A 50 -6.26 2.78 0.43
C ILE A 50 -7.19 3.08 -0.76
N ALA A 51 -8.50 3.12 -0.56
CA ALA A 51 -9.46 3.45 -1.60
C ALA A 51 -9.28 4.89 -2.12
N ALA A 52 -8.99 5.84 -1.23
CA ALA A 52 -8.68 7.23 -1.59
C ALA A 52 -7.34 7.36 -2.34
N HIS A 53 -6.33 6.57 -1.96
CA HIS A 53 -4.97 6.63 -2.52
C HIS A 53 -4.68 5.59 -3.61
N ARG A 54 -5.70 4.84 -4.06
CA ARG A 54 -5.56 3.74 -5.04
C ARG A 54 -4.73 4.10 -6.27
N ARG A 55 -4.85 5.32 -6.78
CA ARG A 55 -4.08 5.78 -7.96
C ARG A 55 -2.60 5.95 -7.66
N ALA A 56 -2.27 6.50 -6.50
CA ALA A 56 -0.90 6.69 -6.07
C ALA A 56 -0.22 5.36 -5.73
N ILE A 57 -0.96 4.46 -5.05
CA ILE A 57 -0.50 3.10 -4.75
C ILE A 57 -0.25 2.32 -6.05
N ALA A 58 -1.21 2.31 -6.99
CA ALA A 58 -1.02 1.62 -8.26
C ALA A 58 0.17 2.17 -9.05
N ARG A 59 0.36 3.49 -9.04
CA ARG A 59 1.54 4.12 -9.66
C ARG A 59 2.84 3.68 -8.98
N ALA A 60 2.91 3.70 -7.65
CA ALA A 60 4.08 3.26 -6.92
C ALA A 60 4.41 1.78 -7.21
N VAL A 61 3.39 0.92 -7.28
CA VAL A 61 3.56 -0.49 -7.65
C VAL A 61 4.05 -0.64 -9.09
N ALA A 62 3.55 0.16 -10.03
CA ALA A 62 4.04 0.18 -11.41
C ALA A 62 5.49 0.69 -11.53
N GLU A 63 5.87 1.70 -10.74
CA GLU A 63 7.25 2.22 -10.69
C GLU A 63 8.18 1.13 -10.12
N LEU A 64 7.80 0.50 -9.01
CA LEU A 64 8.57 -0.60 -8.40
C LEU A 64 8.70 -1.81 -9.32
N SER A 65 7.64 -2.18 -10.06
CA SER A 65 7.69 -3.34 -10.98
C SER A 65 8.63 -3.12 -12.16
N ARG A 66 8.97 -1.85 -12.45
CA ARG A 66 9.96 -1.44 -13.44
C ARG A 66 11.36 -1.29 -12.85
N GLY A 67 11.54 -1.54 -11.54
CA GLY A 67 12.79 -1.30 -10.81
C GLY A 67 13.07 0.18 -10.52
N GLU A 68 12.06 1.04 -10.64
CA GLU A 68 12.16 2.46 -10.28
C GLU A 68 11.73 2.67 -8.82
N THR A 69 12.17 3.79 -8.23
CA THR A 69 11.78 4.16 -6.87
C THR A 69 10.57 5.11 -6.92
N PRO A 70 9.46 4.79 -6.22
CA PRO A 70 8.32 5.69 -6.14
C PRO A 70 8.64 7.01 -5.46
N ASN A 71 7.78 8.01 -5.67
CA ASN A 71 7.88 9.28 -4.97
C ASN A 71 7.31 9.19 -3.54
N ALA A 72 7.87 10.00 -2.64
CA ALA A 72 7.34 10.16 -1.29
C ALA A 72 5.86 10.58 -1.29
N PRO A 73 5.04 10.07 -0.36
CA PRO A 73 5.40 9.17 0.74
C PRO A 73 5.33 7.67 0.38
N PHE A 74 5.19 7.31 -0.90
CA PHE A 74 5.03 5.90 -1.33
C PHE A 74 6.36 5.20 -1.65
N ASP A 75 7.49 5.87 -1.42
CA ASP A 75 8.84 5.33 -1.55
C ASP A 75 9.12 4.18 -0.56
N VAL A 76 8.34 4.10 0.51
CA VAL A 76 8.39 3.03 1.52
C VAL A 76 7.52 1.82 1.18
N VAL A 77 6.73 1.89 0.10
CA VAL A 77 5.96 0.74 -0.41
C VAL A 77 6.95 -0.27 -0.97
N THR A 78 6.76 -1.54 -0.65
CA THR A 78 7.65 -2.61 -1.12
C THR A 78 6.85 -3.65 -1.89
N LEU A 79 7.40 -4.16 -3.00
CA LEU A 79 6.83 -5.33 -3.67
C LEU A 79 7.09 -6.55 -2.82
N THR A 80 6.05 -7.39 -2.68
CA THR A 80 6.19 -8.72 -2.10
C THR A 80 6.33 -9.69 -3.26
N GLU A 81 7.26 -10.63 -3.13
CA GLU A 81 7.37 -11.79 -4.03
C GLU A 81 6.18 -12.72 -3.78
N GLY A 82 5.01 -12.32 -4.28
CA GLY A 82 3.73 -12.96 -4.02
C GLY A 82 3.28 -13.85 -5.17
N GLY A 83 3.98 -14.97 -5.38
CA GLY A 83 3.46 -16.17 -6.08
C GLY A 83 4.13 -16.52 -7.41
N SER A 84 5.06 -17.47 -7.35
CA SER A 84 5.29 -18.43 -8.46
C SER A 84 4.06 -19.30 -8.70
#